data_AF-A2F758-F1
#
_entry.id   AF-A2F758-F1
#
_cell.length_a   1.000
_cell.length_b   1.000
_cell.length_c   1.000
_cell.angle_alpha   90.00
_cell.angle_beta   90.00
_cell.angle_gamma   90.00
#
_symmetry.space_group_name_H-M   'P 1'
#
loop_
_entity.id
_entity.type
_entity.pdbx_description
1 polymer ?
#
loop_
_entity_poly.entity_id
_entity_poly.type
_entity_poly.pdbx_seq_one_letter_code
_entity_poly.pdbx_strand_id
1 'polypeptide(L)'
;MSTAAPKVTESTDVVKTFLKNYSRFLRRDFLAILVKMTAKELGIRTVRCDWRTRKGMLAFLSASWERFVDLTSRDTIFKWYCNNFDSLEKVFSNRKLMMFIYANWSEYGTFFSSPATLSLIKNSQNEIDSYITTGANARNQGWTETEAGQVLSGIISHFKGGLPQAAPAKPAAKPIVEEPKILEPETANFDASLEASSSPDDEIVIENSYDCLPFEIGAFGTNEFPTVFHVDDPYLFDDYSL
;
A
#
# COMPACT_ATOMS: atom_id res chain seq x y z
N MET A 1 -11.98 16.41 -41.33
CA MET A 1 -11.19 17.33 -40.48
C MET A 1 -12.01 17.63 -39.25
N SER A 2 -11.72 16.97 -38.12
CA SER A 2 -12.52 17.12 -36.89
C SER A 2 -12.02 18.35 -36.14
N THR A 3 -12.78 19.43 -36.15
CA THR A 3 -12.54 20.61 -35.31
C THR A 3 -12.84 20.22 -33.87
N ALA A 4 -11.78 19.88 -33.11
CA ALA A 4 -11.89 19.70 -31.68
C ALA A 4 -12.39 21.01 -31.07
N ALA A 5 -13.57 20.97 -30.42
CA ALA A 5 -14.08 22.10 -29.66
C ALA A 5 -13.00 22.58 -28.67
N PRO A 6 -12.85 23.89 -28.46
CA PRO A 6 -11.89 24.40 -27.50
C PRO A 6 -12.24 23.83 -26.12
N LYS A 7 -11.33 23.02 -25.55
CA LYS A 7 -11.45 22.59 -24.16
C LYS A 7 -11.50 23.86 -23.32
N VAL A 8 -12.63 24.09 -22.63
CA VAL A 8 -12.77 25.20 -21.69
C VAL A 8 -11.80 24.92 -20.55
N THR A 9 -10.64 25.55 -20.60
CA THR A 9 -9.64 25.46 -19.54
C THR A 9 -9.97 26.52 -18.52
N GLU A 10 -10.25 26.10 -17.28
CA GLU A 10 -10.46 27.05 -16.20
C GLU A 10 -9.19 27.81 -15.86
N SER A 11 -9.33 29.04 -15.36
CA SER A 11 -8.17 29.81 -14.94
C SER A 11 -7.42 29.09 -13.81
N THR A 12 -6.09 29.07 -13.88
CA THR A 12 -5.26 28.45 -12.83
C THR A 12 -5.47 29.07 -11.45
N ASP A 13 -5.99 30.29 -11.37
CA ASP A 13 -6.27 30.97 -10.11
C ASP A 13 -7.54 30.45 -9.42
N VAL A 14 -8.53 30.00 -10.19
CA VAL A 14 -9.73 29.32 -9.66
C VAL A 14 -9.32 28.01 -9.00
N VAL A 15 -8.52 27.20 -9.71
CA VAL A 15 -7.98 25.93 -9.21
C VAL A 15 -7.19 26.14 -7.92
N LYS A 16 -6.30 27.14 -7.87
CA LYS A 16 -5.53 27.46 -6.66
C LYS A 16 -6.45 27.83 -5.50
N THR A 17 -7.46 28.65 -5.74
CA THR A 17 -8.38 29.13 -4.70
C THR A 17 -9.17 27.96 -4.11
N PHE A 18 -9.68 27.07 -4.96
CA PHE A 18 -10.35 25.85 -4.52
C PHE A 18 -9.43 24.93 -3.71
N LEU A 19 -8.24 24.62 -4.23
CA LEU A 19 -7.31 23.69 -3.57
C LEU A 19 -6.74 24.23 -2.25
N LYS A 20 -6.69 25.56 -2.09
CA LYS A 20 -6.26 26.20 -0.84
C LYS A 20 -7.21 25.93 0.34
N ASN A 21 -8.44 25.50 0.08
CA ASN A 21 -9.36 25.03 1.11
C ASN A 21 -8.89 23.72 1.75
N TYR A 22 -8.06 22.94 1.06
CA TYR A 22 -7.54 21.64 1.50
C TYR A 22 -6.06 21.67 1.90
N SER A 23 -5.25 22.46 1.19
CA SER A 23 -3.82 22.62 1.49
C SER A 23 -3.40 24.09 1.35
N ARG A 24 -3.19 24.76 2.49
CA ARG A 24 -2.90 26.21 2.54
C ARG A 24 -1.72 26.62 1.66
N PHE A 25 -0.68 25.79 1.61
CA PHE A 25 0.57 26.07 0.89
C PHE A 25 0.68 25.39 -0.48
N LEU A 26 -0.35 24.66 -0.91
CA LEU A 26 -0.35 23.87 -2.15
C LEU A 26 0.96 23.10 -2.31
N ARG A 27 1.20 22.20 -1.35
CA ARG A 27 2.44 21.43 -1.31
C ARG A 27 2.63 20.64 -2.59
N ARG A 28 3.91 20.42 -2.93
CA ARG A 28 4.26 19.71 -4.16
C ARG A 28 3.73 18.28 -4.14
N ASP A 29 3.82 17.60 -3.00
CA ASP A 29 3.38 16.20 -2.87
C ASP A 29 1.86 16.08 -2.97
N PHE A 30 1.13 16.97 -2.31
CA PHE A 30 -0.32 17.11 -2.45
C PHE A 30 -0.76 17.20 -3.91
N LEU A 31 -0.20 18.17 -4.63
CA LEU A 31 -0.51 18.37 -6.04
C LEU A 31 -0.09 17.19 -6.91
N ALA A 32 1.07 16.60 -6.65
CA ALA A 32 1.58 15.47 -7.43
C ALA A 32 0.69 14.22 -7.26
N ILE A 33 0.17 13.97 -6.07
CA ILE A 33 -0.74 12.86 -5.80
C ILE A 33 -2.07 13.11 -6.51
N LEU A 34 -2.65 14.31 -6.42
CA LEU A 34 -3.87 14.66 -7.15
C LEU A 34 -3.71 14.50 -8.67
N VAL A 35 -2.60 14.99 -9.25
CA VAL A 35 -2.31 14.82 -10.67
C VAL A 35 -2.24 13.35 -11.05
N LYS A 36 -1.54 12.52 -10.26
CA LYS A 36 -1.40 11.09 -10.53
C LYS A 36 -2.72 10.33 -10.45
N MET A 37 -3.52 10.59 -9.40
CA MET A 37 -4.84 9.98 -9.28
C MET A 37 -5.75 10.43 -10.43
N THR A 38 -5.78 11.72 -10.75
CA THR A 38 -6.58 12.27 -11.86
C THR A 38 -6.17 11.66 -13.20
N ALA A 39 -4.86 11.56 -13.46
CA ALA A 39 -4.35 10.95 -14.69
C ALA A 39 -4.79 9.50 -14.84
N LYS A 40 -4.73 8.72 -13.75
CA LYS A 40 -5.14 7.32 -13.73
C LYS A 40 -6.65 7.17 -13.92
N GLU A 41 -7.44 7.97 -13.22
CA GLU A 41 -8.92 7.96 -13.31
C GLU A 41 -9.41 8.34 -14.71
N LEU A 42 -8.75 9.31 -15.36
CA LEU A 42 -9.16 9.82 -16.66
C LEU A 42 -8.50 9.11 -17.84
N GLY A 43 -7.64 8.11 -17.59
CA GLY A 43 -6.87 7.42 -18.63
C GLY A 43 -5.94 8.35 -19.42
N ILE A 44 -5.47 9.45 -18.79
CA ILE A 44 -4.59 10.43 -19.44
C ILE A 44 -3.15 9.99 -19.26
N ARG A 45 -2.47 9.70 -20.37
CA ARG A 45 -1.01 9.51 -20.36
C ARG A 45 -0.34 10.82 -19.96
N THR A 46 0.41 10.80 -18.86
CA THR A 46 1.15 11.99 -18.41
C THR A 46 2.60 11.93 -18.85
N VAL A 47 3.10 13.00 -19.47
CA VAL A 47 4.53 13.17 -19.73
C VAL A 47 5.14 13.92 -18.56
N ARG A 48 6.26 13.43 -18.03
CA ARG A 48 6.90 13.99 -16.81
C ARG A 48 7.15 15.49 -16.90
N CYS A 49 7.46 16.01 -18.09
CA CYS A 49 7.75 17.43 -18.32
C CYS A 49 6.56 18.35 -18.03
N ASP A 50 5.33 17.87 -18.25
CA ASP A 50 4.12 18.70 -18.20
C ASP A 50 3.69 19.05 -16.77
N TRP A 51 4.04 18.18 -15.81
CA TRP A 51 3.57 18.29 -14.42
C TRP A 51 4.71 18.20 -13.38
N ARG A 52 5.98 18.33 -13.79
CA ARG A 52 7.12 18.31 -12.84
C ARG A 52 7.12 19.50 -11.88
N THR A 53 6.63 20.65 -12.33
CA THR A 53 6.64 21.92 -11.60
C THR A 53 5.29 22.20 -10.95
N ARG A 54 5.25 23.05 -9.90
CA ARG A 54 3.97 23.49 -9.29
C ARG A 54 3.03 24.10 -10.32
N LYS A 55 3.56 24.95 -11.21
CA LYS A 55 2.80 25.56 -12.31
C LYS A 55 2.25 24.50 -13.27
N GLY A 56 3.06 23.50 -13.63
CA GLY A 56 2.64 22.40 -14.50
C GLY A 56 1.55 21.53 -13.87
N MET A 57 1.67 21.18 -12.59
CA MET A 57 0.63 20.43 -11.88
C MET A 57 -0.70 21.18 -11.83
N LEU A 58 -0.67 22.49 -11.58
CA LEU A 58 -1.88 23.32 -11.58
C LEU A 58 -2.46 23.47 -12.99
N ALA A 59 -1.62 23.59 -14.03
CA ALA A 59 -2.07 23.62 -15.42
C ALA A 59 -2.74 22.30 -15.82
N PHE A 60 -2.19 21.16 -15.39
CA PHE A 60 -2.80 19.85 -15.63
C PHE A 60 -4.20 19.72 -15.00
N LEU A 61 -4.33 20.13 -13.72
CA LEU A 61 -5.62 20.10 -13.02
C LEU A 61 -6.62 21.09 -13.62
N SER A 62 -6.17 22.26 -14.06
CA SER A 62 -6.99 23.24 -14.81
C SER A 62 -7.47 22.71 -16.15
N ALA A 63 -6.62 22.00 -16.89
CA ALA A 63 -6.99 21.39 -18.18
C ALA A 63 -8.00 20.23 -18.03
N SER A 64 -8.08 19.63 -16.84
CA SER A 64 -8.99 18.52 -16.51
C SER A 64 -10.06 18.94 -15.51
N TRP A 65 -10.32 20.23 -15.37
CA TRP A 65 -11.02 20.80 -14.22
C TRP A 65 -12.41 20.23 -13.98
N GLU A 66 -13.27 20.21 -15.00
CA GLU A 66 -14.66 19.75 -14.84
C GLU A 66 -14.73 18.34 -14.26
N ARG A 67 -13.90 17.42 -14.77
CA ARG A 67 -13.85 16.03 -14.30
C ARG A 67 -13.18 15.93 -12.93
N PHE A 68 -12.12 16.72 -12.70
CA PHE A 68 -11.43 16.76 -11.41
C PHE A 68 -12.36 17.25 -10.28
N VAL A 69 -13.12 18.32 -10.52
CA VAL A 69 -14.08 18.85 -9.54
C VAL A 69 -15.15 17.83 -9.21
N ASP A 70 -15.70 17.16 -10.22
CA ASP A 70 -16.69 16.10 -10.04
C ASP A 70 -16.14 14.98 -9.13
N LEU A 71 -14.89 14.53 -9.36
CA LEU A 71 -14.22 13.54 -8.52
C LEU A 71 -14.05 14.03 -7.06
N THR A 72 -13.69 15.30 -6.85
CA THR A 72 -13.54 15.87 -5.50
C THR A 72 -14.86 16.19 -4.79
N SER A 73 -15.97 16.28 -5.54
CA SER A 73 -17.28 16.60 -4.97
C SER A 73 -18.01 15.35 -4.49
N ARG A 74 -17.85 14.24 -5.23
CA ARG A 74 -18.39 12.92 -4.89
C ARG A 74 -17.67 12.29 -3.71
N ASP A 75 -18.29 11.27 -3.11
CA ASP A 75 -17.68 10.48 -2.04
C ASP A 75 -16.65 9.49 -2.61
N THR A 76 -15.51 10.05 -3.03
CA THR A 76 -14.39 9.29 -3.60
C THR A 76 -13.14 9.47 -2.73
N ILE A 77 -12.12 8.66 -3.01
CA ILE A 77 -10.80 8.84 -2.42
C ILE A 77 -10.22 10.25 -2.66
N PHE A 78 -10.58 10.95 -3.73
CA PHE A 78 -10.12 12.32 -3.97
C PHE A 78 -10.61 13.26 -2.87
N LYS A 79 -11.90 13.19 -2.56
CA LYS A 79 -12.51 13.99 -1.50
C LYS A 79 -11.93 13.63 -0.14
N TRP A 80 -11.81 12.33 0.15
CA TRP A 80 -11.21 11.85 1.40
C TRP A 80 -9.76 12.33 1.56
N TYR A 81 -8.93 12.21 0.51
CA TYR A 81 -7.54 12.65 0.54
C TYR A 81 -7.45 14.16 0.75
N CYS A 82 -8.23 14.95 0.01
CA CYS A 82 -8.27 16.41 0.15
C CYS A 82 -8.65 16.86 1.56
N ASN A 83 -9.65 16.22 2.17
CA ASN A 83 -10.12 16.58 3.52
C ASN A 83 -9.11 16.23 4.62
N ASN A 84 -8.29 15.20 4.43
CA ASN A 84 -7.39 14.68 5.46
C ASN A 84 -5.92 15.04 5.23
N PHE A 85 -5.55 15.63 4.09
CA PHE A 85 -4.14 15.89 3.77
C PHE A 85 -3.46 16.80 4.78
N ASP A 86 -4.07 17.93 5.14
CA ASP A 86 -3.44 18.91 6.04
C ASP A 86 -3.19 18.34 7.44
N SER A 87 -4.13 17.52 7.93
CA SER A 87 -4.04 16.92 9.26
C SER A 87 -3.09 15.72 9.30
N LEU A 88 -2.91 14.98 8.20
CA LEU A 88 -2.10 13.75 8.10
C LEU A 88 -0.88 13.91 7.17
N GLU A 89 -0.42 15.15 7.04
CA GLU A 89 0.52 15.58 6.00
C GLU A 89 1.81 14.77 5.94
N LYS A 90 2.37 14.37 7.08
CA LYS A 90 3.65 13.64 7.12
C LYS A 90 3.54 12.29 6.42
N VAL A 91 2.52 11.52 6.79
CA VAL A 91 2.26 10.20 6.22
C VAL A 91 1.77 10.32 4.78
N PHE A 92 0.86 11.27 4.51
CA PHE A 92 0.20 11.42 3.21
C PHE A 92 1.05 12.16 2.16
N SER A 93 2.20 12.70 2.56
CA SER A 93 3.21 13.20 1.61
C SER A 93 3.94 12.07 0.89
N ASN A 94 3.90 10.83 1.40
CA ASN A 94 4.50 9.68 0.73
C ASN A 94 3.69 9.29 -0.52
N ARG A 95 4.15 9.72 -1.69
CA ARG A 95 3.46 9.51 -2.96
C ARG A 95 3.29 8.03 -3.32
N LYS A 96 4.27 7.17 -2.97
CA LYS A 96 4.19 5.74 -3.29
C LYS A 96 3.10 5.09 -2.44
N LEU A 97 3.07 5.38 -1.14
CA LEU A 97 2.05 4.88 -0.23
C LEU A 97 0.65 5.37 -0.65
N MET A 98 0.49 6.66 -0.96
CA MET A 98 -0.82 7.18 -1.34
C MET A 98 -1.34 6.58 -2.65
N MET A 99 -0.47 6.33 -3.63
CA MET A 99 -0.88 5.65 -4.86
C MET A 99 -1.20 4.17 -4.62
N PHE A 100 -0.56 3.53 -3.65
CA PHE A 100 -0.92 2.18 -3.21
C PHE A 100 -2.29 2.16 -2.53
N ILE A 101 -2.56 3.10 -1.63
CA ILE A 101 -3.88 3.24 -0.99
C ILE A 101 -4.96 3.52 -2.05
N TYR A 102 -4.67 4.38 -3.03
CA TYR A 102 -5.56 4.63 -4.16
C TYR A 102 -5.85 3.36 -4.97
N ALA A 103 -4.83 2.57 -5.28
CA ALA A 103 -5.02 1.33 -6.05
C ALA A 103 -5.84 0.27 -5.30
N ASN A 104 -5.79 0.29 -3.96
CA ASN A 104 -6.48 -0.67 -3.10
C ASN A 104 -7.63 0.00 -2.30
N TRP A 105 -8.20 1.09 -2.83
CA TRP A 105 -9.20 1.87 -2.08
C TRP A 105 -10.47 1.08 -1.81
N SER A 106 -10.87 0.18 -2.71
CA SER A 106 -12.02 -0.72 -2.50
C SER A 106 -11.85 -1.64 -1.31
N GLU A 107 -10.61 -2.02 -0.97
CA GLU A 107 -10.30 -2.91 0.15
C GLU A 107 -10.07 -2.13 1.45
N TYR A 108 -9.30 -1.03 1.38
CA TYR A 108 -8.86 -0.30 2.58
C TYR A 108 -9.64 0.98 2.86
N GLY A 109 -10.55 1.41 1.98
CA GLY A 109 -11.23 2.70 2.07
C GLY A 109 -12.05 2.87 3.35
N THR A 110 -12.78 1.83 3.75
CA THR A 110 -13.56 1.83 5.01
C THR A 110 -12.65 1.97 6.23
N PHE A 111 -11.52 1.26 6.24
CA PHE A 111 -10.53 1.33 7.31
C PHE A 111 -9.92 2.73 7.43
N PHE A 112 -9.47 3.33 6.32
CA PHE A 112 -8.87 4.66 6.29
C PHE A 112 -9.87 5.79 6.57
N SER A 113 -11.16 5.55 6.35
CA SER A 113 -12.23 6.50 6.67
C SER A 113 -12.70 6.44 8.13
N SER A 114 -12.28 5.41 8.88
CA SER A 114 -12.65 5.26 10.30
C SER A 114 -12.04 6.38 11.15
N PRO A 115 -12.83 7.03 12.04
CA PRO A 115 -12.33 8.04 12.97
C PRO A 115 -11.20 7.52 13.88
N ALA A 116 -11.24 6.24 14.25
CA ALA A 116 -10.20 5.61 15.07
C ALA A 116 -8.87 5.56 14.32
N THR A 117 -8.90 5.15 13.06
CA THR A 117 -7.72 5.09 12.18
C THR A 117 -7.16 6.48 11.94
N LEU A 118 -8.00 7.46 11.59
CA LEU A 118 -7.56 8.84 11.36
C LEU A 118 -6.91 9.44 12.62
N SER A 119 -7.48 9.17 13.79
CA SER A 119 -6.93 9.64 15.08
C SER A 119 -5.59 8.98 15.39
N LEU A 120 -5.48 7.67 15.16
CA LEU A 120 -4.23 6.94 15.32
C LEU A 120 -3.13 7.50 14.42
N ILE A 121 -3.40 7.62 13.11
CA ILE A 121 -2.44 8.16 12.16
C ILE A 121 -2.03 9.56 12.61
N LYS A 122 -3.00 10.42 12.98
CA LYS A 122 -2.74 11.79 13.41
C LYS A 122 -1.82 11.86 14.64
N ASN A 123 -2.05 11.03 15.64
CA ASN A 123 -1.32 11.06 16.91
C ASN A 123 0.09 10.46 16.78
N SER A 124 0.28 9.52 15.85
CA SER A 124 1.53 8.76 15.71
C SER A 124 2.22 8.98 14.35
N GLN A 125 1.97 10.11 13.68
CA GLN A 125 2.47 10.38 12.33
C GLN A 125 3.99 10.23 12.19
N ASN A 126 4.77 10.67 13.18
CA ASN A 126 6.23 10.61 13.12
C ASN A 126 6.74 9.16 13.16
N GLU A 127 6.12 8.34 14.00
CA GLU A 127 6.48 6.94 14.16
C GLU A 127 6.06 6.13 12.94
N ILE A 128 4.86 6.39 12.42
CA ILE A 128 4.34 5.78 11.20
C ILE A 128 5.19 6.19 9.98
N ASP A 129 5.52 7.47 9.82
CA ASP A 129 6.38 7.95 8.73
C ASP A 129 7.80 7.35 8.82
N SER A 130 8.37 7.28 10.03
CA SER A 130 9.65 6.60 10.26
C SER A 130 9.56 5.13 9.91
N TYR A 131 8.47 4.46 10.29
CA TYR A 131 8.23 3.06 9.95
C TYR A 131 8.19 2.89 8.43
N ILE A 132 7.43 3.72 7.71
CA ILE A 132 7.30 3.66 6.24
C ILE A 132 8.65 3.86 5.54
N THR A 133 9.44 4.84 5.99
CA THR A 133 10.67 5.28 5.31
C THR A 133 11.90 4.45 5.66
N THR A 134 12.11 4.14 6.93
CA THR A 134 13.33 3.48 7.43
C THR A 134 13.17 1.98 7.63
N GLY A 135 11.93 1.48 7.64
CA GLY A 135 11.69 0.07 7.94
C GLY A 135 12.02 -0.31 9.39
N ALA A 136 12.09 0.65 10.31
CA ALA A 136 12.31 0.41 11.73
C ALA A 136 11.36 -0.67 12.27
N ASN A 137 11.77 -1.42 13.29
CA ASN A 137 10.92 -2.47 13.84
C ASN A 137 9.65 -1.87 14.45
N ALA A 138 8.49 -2.20 13.87
CA ALA A 138 7.16 -1.85 14.38
C ALA A 138 6.87 -2.42 15.79
N ARG A 139 7.63 -3.44 16.22
CA ARG A 139 7.38 -4.23 17.43
C ARG A 139 7.48 -3.47 18.76
N ASN A 140 7.98 -2.24 18.78
CA ASN A 140 8.13 -1.45 20.01
C ASN A 140 7.54 -0.03 19.89
N GLN A 141 6.59 0.18 18.99
CA GLN A 141 5.95 1.50 18.79
C GLN A 141 4.53 1.46 19.37
N GLY A 142 4.20 2.36 20.29
CA GLY A 142 2.94 2.30 21.04
C GLY A 142 1.67 2.35 20.17
N TRP A 143 1.75 2.84 18.94
CA TRP A 143 0.61 2.82 18.02
C TRP A 143 0.25 1.42 17.51
N THR A 144 1.20 0.47 17.47
CA THR A 144 0.96 -0.90 16.98
C THR A 144 0.27 -1.80 18.00
N GLU A 145 0.09 -1.34 19.23
CA GLU A 145 -0.67 -2.03 20.28
C GLU A 145 -2.18 -1.92 20.06
N THR A 146 -2.63 -0.92 19.31
CA THR A 146 -4.05 -0.73 18.98
C THR A 146 -4.48 -1.62 17.82
N GLU A 147 -5.76 -2.04 17.80
CA GLU A 147 -6.32 -2.81 16.67
C GLU A 147 -6.11 -2.09 15.33
N ALA A 148 -6.41 -0.80 15.27
CA ALA A 148 -6.18 0.01 14.07
C ALA A 148 -4.68 0.06 13.69
N GLY A 149 -3.78 0.04 14.65
CA GLY A 149 -2.34 0.03 14.41
C GLY A 149 -1.82 -1.30 13.89
N GLN A 150 -2.36 -2.42 14.37
CA GLN A 150 -2.05 -3.74 13.83
C GLN A 150 -2.48 -3.85 12.37
N VAL A 151 -3.70 -3.41 12.05
CA VAL A 151 -4.20 -3.37 10.66
C VAL A 151 -3.36 -2.45 9.79
N LEU A 152 -3.07 -1.22 10.26
CA LEU A 152 -2.24 -0.27 9.52
C LEU A 152 -0.81 -0.81 9.27
N SER A 153 -0.22 -1.47 10.26
CA SER A 153 1.09 -2.12 10.14
C SER A 153 1.06 -3.24 9.09
N GLY A 154 -0.01 -4.03 9.05
CA GLY A 154 -0.25 -5.03 8.01
C GLY A 154 -0.32 -4.41 6.61
N ILE A 155 -1.09 -3.33 6.44
CA ILE A 155 -1.22 -2.60 5.17
C ILE A 155 0.13 -2.03 4.72
N ILE A 156 0.90 -1.42 5.63
CA ILE A 156 2.24 -0.87 5.32
C ILE A 156 3.22 -2.00 4.98
N SER A 157 3.10 -3.15 5.63
CA SER A 157 3.92 -4.34 5.31
C SER A 157 3.59 -4.88 3.92
N HIS A 158 2.30 -4.93 3.55
CA HIS A 158 1.86 -5.29 2.20
C HIS A 158 2.41 -4.31 1.15
N PHE A 159 2.33 -3.01 1.42
CA PHE A 159 2.93 -1.97 0.58
C PHE A 159 4.45 -2.18 0.37
N LYS A 160 5.18 -2.53 1.44
CA LYS A 160 6.63 -2.78 1.37
C LYS A 160 6.98 -4.11 0.68
N GLY A 161 6.17 -5.15 0.86
CA GLY A 161 6.36 -6.46 0.21
C GLY A 161 6.16 -6.42 -1.31
N GLY A 162 5.39 -5.45 -1.82
CA GLY A 162 5.21 -5.18 -3.25
C GLY A 162 6.24 -4.22 -3.87
N LEU A 163 7.18 -3.68 -3.08
CA LEU A 163 8.34 -2.95 -3.59
C LEU A 163 9.50 -3.96 -3.73
N PRO A 164 10.22 -4.00 -4.86
CA PRO A 164 11.42 -4.85 -4.95
C PRO A 164 12.37 -4.42 -3.84
N GLN A 165 12.49 -5.27 -2.83
CA GLN A 165 13.39 -5.05 -1.72
C GLN A 165 14.79 -5.16 -2.31
N ALA A 166 15.54 -4.06 -2.35
CA ALA A 166 16.97 -4.14 -2.56
C ALA A 166 17.50 -5.12 -1.50
N ALA A 167 17.97 -6.27 -1.96
CA ALA A 167 18.38 -7.37 -1.10
C ALA A 167 19.33 -6.83 -0.03
N PRO A 168 19.19 -7.25 1.24
CA PRO A 168 20.14 -6.86 2.27
C PRO A 168 21.54 -7.23 1.78
N ALA A 169 22.44 -6.24 1.74
CA ALA A 169 23.82 -6.43 1.35
C ALA A 169 24.38 -7.62 2.13
N LYS A 170 24.76 -8.69 1.41
CA LYS A 170 25.41 -9.87 1.99
C LYS A 170 26.59 -9.37 2.84
N PRO A 171 26.63 -9.67 4.15
CA PRO A 171 27.82 -9.40 4.93
C PRO A 171 28.97 -10.21 4.32
N ALA A 172 30.07 -9.52 4.00
CA ALA A 172 31.29 -10.12 3.48
C ALA A 172 31.75 -11.24 4.42
N ALA A 173 31.75 -12.47 3.91
CA ALA A 173 32.25 -13.63 4.63
C ALA A 173 33.74 -13.42 4.94
N LYS A 174 34.10 -13.47 6.22
CA LYS A 174 35.50 -13.59 6.66
C LYS A 174 36.02 -14.98 6.26
N PRO A 175 37.29 -15.12 5.85
CA PRO A 175 37.84 -16.41 5.45
C PRO A 175 38.02 -17.30 6.69
N ILE A 176 37.45 -18.50 6.62
CA ILE A 176 37.63 -19.58 7.60
C ILE A 176 38.99 -20.21 7.30
N VAL A 177 39.89 -20.19 8.29
CA VAL A 177 41.16 -20.93 8.26
C VAL A 177 40.85 -22.38 8.64
N GLU A 178 41.19 -23.30 7.75
CA GLU A 178 41.09 -24.75 7.97
C GLU A 178 42.12 -25.22 9.00
N GLU A 179 41.67 -25.97 10.02
CA GLU A 179 42.52 -26.71 10.96
C GLU A 179 42.44 -28.22 10.64
N PRO A 180 43.56 -28.97 10.69
CA PRO A 180 43.64 -30.31 10.13
C PRO A 180 43.07 -31.39 11.06
N LYS A 181 42.42 -32.35 10.41
CA LYS A 181 41.76 -33.54 10.95
C LYS A 181 42.80 -34.59 11.37
N ILE A 182 42.78 -35.02 12.64
CA ILE A 182 43.54 -36.20 13.13
C ILE A 182 42.54 -37.35 13.37
N LEU A 183 42.86 -38.53 12.83
CA LEU A 183 42.12 -39.79 12.96
C LEU A 183 42.21 -40.40 14.38
N GLU A 184 41.05 -40.81 14.91
CA GLU A 184 40.63 -42.06 15.60
C GLU A 184 41.68 -43.07 16.17
N PRO A 185 41.38 -43.86 17.24
CA PRO A 185 40.27 -44.82 17.26
C PRO A 185 39.57 -45.19 18.60
N GLU A 186 38.53 -46.00 18.43
CA GLU A 186 37.59 -46.66 19.36
C GLU A 186 38.19 -47.32 20.63
N THR A 187 37.40 -47.42 21.71
CA THR A 187 36.82 -48.71 22.18
C THR A 187 35.99 -48.60 23.48
N ALA A 188 34.96 -49.47 23.52
CA ALA A 188 34.40 -50.22 24.66
C ALA A 188 33.29 -49.60 25.55
N ASN A 189 32.07 -50.10 25.28
CA ASN A 189 31.10 -50.71 26.20
C ASN A 189 31.09 -50.30 27.68
N PHE A 190 29.92 -49.85 28.16
CA PHE A 190 29.36 -50.40 29.39
C PHE A 190 27.82 -50.42 29.38
N ASP A 191 27.30 -51.51 29.90
CA ASP A 191 25.92 -51.98 29.94
C ASP A 191 25.19 -51.49 31.21
N ALA A 192 23.86 -51.70 31.20
CA ALA A 192 22.93 -51.87 32.32
C ALA A 192 21.89 -50.75 32.62
N SER A 193 20.66 -51.09 32.22
CA SER A 193 19.48 -51.31 33.09
C SER A 193 18.55 -50.15 33.52
N LEU A 194 17.28 -50.33 33.07
CA LEU A 194 15.99 -50.28 33.84
C LEU A 194 15.51 -48.87 34.29
N GLU A 195 14.26 -48.42 34.11
CA GLU A 195 12.93 -49.02 34.27
C GLU A 195 11.82 -48.22 33.53
N ALA A 196 10.73 -48.94 33.18
CA ALA A 196 9.29 -48.62 33.22
C ALA A 196 8.80 -47.15 33.05
N SER A 197 7.74 -46.83 32.30
CA SER A 197 6.37 -47.34 32.43
C SER A 197 5.39 -46.60 31.50
N SER A 198 4.25 -47.25 31.26
CA SER A 198 2.91 -46.72 30.91
C SER A 198 2.65 -46.03 29.56
N SER A 199 2.04 -46.79 28.65
CA SER A 199 0.86 -46.41 27.82
C SER A 199 -0.43 -46.61 28.67
N PRO A 200 -1.68 -46.25 28.27
CA PRO A 200 -2.15 -45.76 26.97
C PRO A 200 -3.29 -44.68 27.00
N ASP A 201 -3.70 -44.28 25.79
CA ASP A 201 -5.05 -43.84 25.36
C ASP A 201 -5.73 -42.63 26.03
N ASP A 202 -5.90 -41.55 25.25
CA ASP A 202 -7.08 -40.70 25.34
C ASP A 202 -7.55 -40.34 23.91
N GLU A 203 -8.65 -40.97 23.52
CA GLU A 203 -9.48 -40.64 22.37
C GLU A 203 -10.22 -39.32 22.66
N ILE A 204 -10.08 -38.32 21.78
CA ILE A 204 -10.99 -37.18 21.77
C ILE A 204 -11.89 -37.29 20.54
N VAL A 205 -13.11 -37.73 20.81
CA VAL A 205 -14.29 -37.65 19.94
C VAL A 205 -14.73 -36.19 19.86
N ILE A 206 -14.76 -35.60 18.67
CA ILE A 206 -15.50 -34.35 18.43
C ILE A 206 -16.61 -34.65 17.43
N GLU A 207 -17.82 -34.70 17.96
CA GLU A 207 -19.08 -34.79 17.22
C GLU A 207 -19.27 -33.59 16.29
N ASN A 208 -19.60 -33.92 15.04
CA ASN A 208 -20.29 -33.04 14.10
C ASN A 208 -21.67 -32.65 14.66
N SER A 209 -22.00 -31.36 14.64
CA SER A 209 -23.36 -30.92 14.33
C SER A 209 -23.37 -29.45 13.95
N TYR A 210 -23.60 -29.15 12.67
CA TYR A 210 -24.41 -28.01 12.23
C TYR A 210 -24.96 -28.32 10.85
N ASP A 211 -26.17 -28.88 10.86
CA ASP A 211 -27.02 -29.00 9.70
C ASP A 211 -27.72 -27.67 9.41
N CYS A 212 -27.78 -27.38 8.11
CA CYS A 212 -28.88 -26.80 7.35
C CYS A 212 -29.52 -25.49 7.84
N LEU A 213 -29.40 -24.44 7.01
CA LEU A 213 -30.55 -23.96 6.23
C LEU A 213 -30.13 -23.42 4.84
N PRO A 214 -31.05 -23.43 3.85
CA PRO A 214 -30.74 -23.44 2.42
C PRO A 214 -31.19 -22.15 1.69
N PHE A 215 -30.99 -22.14 0.35
CA PHE A 215 -31.73 -21.35 -0.66
C PHE A 215 -31.32 -19.86 -0.81
N GLU A 216 -31.11 -19.23 -1.98
CA GLU A 216 -31.40 -19.55 -3.38
C GLU A 216 -30.32 -19.06 -4.35
N ILE A 217 -30.20 -19.82 -5.43
CA ILE A 217 -29.42 -19.57 -6.63
C ILE A 217 -30.22 -18.62 -7.54
N GLY A 218 -29.66 -17.45 -7.83
CA GLY A 218 -30.11 -16.57 -8.91
C GLY A 218 -29.06 -16.54 -10.03
N ALA A 219 -29.03 -17.60 -10.85
CA ALA A 219 -28.24 -17.63 -12.07
C ALA A 219 -29.02 -16.95 -13.20
N PHE A 220 -28.54 -15.80 -13.67
CA PHE A 220 -28.73 -15.36 -15.04
C PHE A 220 -27.35 -15.15 -15.65
N GLY A 221 -27.01 -16.07 -16.55
CA GLY A 221 -25.83 -15.96 -17.39
C GLY A 221 -26.06 -14.98 -18.52
N THR A 222 -25.04 -14.17 -18.78
CA THR A 222 -24.63 -13.84 -20.14
C THR A 222 -23.13 -14.03 -20.21
N ASN A 223 -22.73 -15.04 -20.97
CA ASN A 223 -21.37 -15.31 -21.41
C ASN A 223 -20.84 -14.09 -22.18
N GLU A 224 -20.03 -13.26 -21.55
CA GLU A 224 -19.00 -12.49 -22.25
C GLU A 224 -17.73 -12.54 -21.40
N PHE A 225 -16.74 -13.28 -21.90
CA PHE A 225 -15.39 -13.31 -21.35
C PHE A 225 -14.83 -11.88 -21.33
N PRO A 226 -14.38 -11.32 -20.19
CA PRO A 226 -13.49 -10.19 -20.26
C PRO A 226 -12.14 -10.71 -20.75
N THR A 227 -11.86 -10.44 -22.03
CA THR A 227 -10.51 -10.48 -22.59
C THR A 227 -9.56 -9.79 -21.61
N VAL A 228 -8.69 -10.58 -21.01
CA VAL A 228 -7.51 -10.10 -20.29
C VAL A 228 -6.68 -9.33 -21.31
N PHE A 229 -6.77 -8.00 -21.28
CA PHE A 229 -5.76 -7.16 -21.91
C PHE A 229 -4.49 -7.33 -21.11
N HIS A 230 -3.63 -8.25 -21.55
CA HIS A 230 -2.23 -8.24 -21.18
C HIS A 230 -1.62 -6.98 -21.79
N VAL A 231 -1.66 -5.88 -21.04
CA VAL A 231 -0.87 -4.69 -21.37
C VAL A 231 0.55 -5.02 -20.94
N ASP A 232 1.35 -5.51 -21.88
CA ASP A 232 2.80 -5.41 -21.79
C ASP A 232 3.14 -3.91 -21.79
N ASP A 233 3.26 -3.32 -20.59
CA ASP A 233 3.85 -2.00 -20.41
C ASP A 233 5.36 -2.18 -20.17
N PRO A 234 6.21 -2.03 -21.20
CA PRO A 234 7.66 -2.17 -21.06
C PRO A 234 8.31 -1.03 -20.25
N TYR A 235 7.54 -0.06 -19.73
CA TYR A 235 8.05 1.07 -18.94
C TYR A 235 7.67 1.02 -17.46
N LEU A 236 7.10 -0.10 -16.99
CA LEU A 236 6.87 -0.30 -15.54
C LEU A 236 8.16 -0.66 -14.76
N PHE A 237 9.27 -0.90 -15.47
CA PHE A 237 10.58 -1.21 -14.91
C PHE A 237 11.64 -0.19 -15.34
N ASP A 238 11.44 1.09 -15.01
CA ASP A 238 12.55 2.05 -14.95
C ASP A 238 13.15 2.05 -13.53
N ASP A 239 13.70 0.89 -13.14
CA ASP A 239 14.88 0.86 -12.30
C ASP A 239 16.07 0.55 -13.24
N TYR A 240 17.18 1.25 -13.02
CA TYR A 240 18.47 1.18 -13.74
C TYR A 240 18.63 2.05 -15.00
N SER A 241 19.26 3.20 -14.81
CA SER A 241 20.46 3.59 -15.58
C SER A 241 21.20 4.74 -14.86
N LEU A 242 22.35 4.35 -14.29
CA LEU A 242 23.56 5.10 -13.87
C LEU A 242 23.41 6.53 -13.32
#